data_AF-A0A517T5M1-F1
#
_entry.id   AF-A0A517T5M1-F1
#
_cell.length_a   1.000
_cell.length_b   1.000
_cell.length_c   1.000
_cell.angle_alpha   90.00
_cell.angle_beta   90.00
_cell.angle_gamma   90.00
#
_symmetry.space_group_name_H-M   'P 1'
#
loop_
_entity.id
_entity.type
_entity.pdbx_description
1 polymer ?
#
loop_
_entity_poly.entity_id
_entity_poly.type
_entity_poly.pdbx_seq_one_letter_code
_entity_poly.pdbx_strand_id
1 'polypeptide(L)' 'MAADSVEGVHLVITPEGEIHGVDCDANRELVRRIQACVNACDGITTEELEQGIVDDMKNIINQVAPILKKANELPRRESA' A
#
# COMPACT_ATOMS: atom_id res chain seq x y z
N MET A 1 -8.78 3.57 -25.22
CA MET A 1 -8.25 3.95 -23.90
C MET A 1 -8.96 3.05 -22.89
N ALA A 2 -8.29 2.01 -22.42
CA ALA A 2 -8.90 1.03 -21.53
C ALA A 2 -9.05 1.66 -20.14
N ALA A 3 -10.28 1.79 -19.67
CA ALA A 3 -10.56 1.94 -18.26
C ALA A 3 -10.15 0.61 -17.62
N ASP A 4 -9.02 0.60 -16.93
CA ASP A 4 -8.58 -0.51 -16.08
C ASP A 4 -9.50 -0.50 -14.85
N SER A 5 -10.73 -0.98 -15.06
CA SER A 5 -11.66 -1.28 -14.00
C SER A 5 -11.02 -2.41 -13.20
N VAL A 6 -10.57 -2.11 -11.99
CA VAL A 6 -10.35 -3.14 -10.98
C VAL A 6 -11.73 -3.79 -10.76
N GLU A 7 -12.03 -4.87 -11.49
CA GLU A 7 -13.26 -5.64 -11.28
C GLU A 7 -13.36 -5.93 -9.78
N GLY A 8 -14.45 -5.41 -9.20
CA GLY A 8 -14.52 -4.98 -7.81
C GLY A 8 -13.96 -6.00 -6.83
N VAL A 9 -12.87 -5.61 -6.17
CA VAL A 9 -12.44 -6.30 -4.97
C VAL A 9 -13.54 -6.08 -3.93
N HIS A 10 -14.35 -7.10 -3.69
CA HIS A 10 -15.36 -7.10 -2.63
C HIS A 10 -14.63 -7.24 -1.29
N LEU A 11 -14.41 -6.11 -0.65
CA LEU A 11 -13.83 -6.01 0.68
C LEU A 11 -14.93 -5.78 1.72
N VAL A 12 -14.83 -6.48 2.84
CA VAL A 12 -15.64 -6.27 4.04
C VAL A 12 -14.71 -5.71 5.11
N ILE A 13 -15.04 -4.54 5.66
CA ILE A 13 -14.29 -3.90 6.73
C ILE A 13 -15.07 -4.11 8.03
N THR A 14 -14.44 -4.70 9.05
CA THR A 14 -15.08 -4.87 10.36
C THR A 14 -15.09 -3.54 11.13
N PRO A 15 -15.96 -3.40 12.15
CA PRO A 15 -15.94 -2.25 13.06
C PRO A 15 -14.59 -2.05 13.76
N GLU A 16 -13.81 -3.13 13.92
CA GLU A 16 -12.48 -3.13 14.52
C GLU A 16 -11.38 -2.72 13.52
N GLY A 17 -11.74 -2.47 12.26
CA GLY A 17 -10.81 -2.07 11.20
C GLY A 17 -10.09 -3.22 10.50
N GLU A 18 -10.55 -4.46 10.69
CA GLU A 18 -10.01 -5.62 9.98
C GLU A 18 -10.57 -5.68 8.55
N ILE A 19 -9.69 -5.92 7.57
CA ILE A 19 -10.06 -6.01 6.16
C ILE A 19 -10.17 -7.47 5.76
N HIS A 20 -11.34 -7.87 5.25
CA HIS A 20 -11.58 -9.20 4.68
C HIS A 20 -11.96 -9.08 3.20
N GLY A 21 -11.64 -10.10 2.40
CA GLY A 21 -12.07 -10.21 1.01
C GLY A 21 -12.59 -11.60 0.69
N VAL A 22 -13.15 -11.79 -0.51
CA VAL A 22 -13.49 -13.15 -1.02
C VAL A 22 -12.24 -14.02 -0.97
N ASP A 23 -12.36 -15.22 -0.41
CA ASP A 23 -11.22 -16.10 -0.11
C ASP A 23 -10.57 -16.69 -1.36
N CYS A 24 -9.70 -15.92 -2.01
CA CYS A 24 -8.84 -16.36 -3.10
C CYS A 24 -7.43 -15.80 -2.93
N ASP A 25 -6.41 -16.47 -3.49
CA ASP A 25 -5.01 -16.10 -3.29
C ASP A 25 -4.69 -14.65 -3.72
N ALA A 26 -5.31 -14.18 -4.81
CA ALA A 26 -5.17 -12.80 -5.28
C ALA A 26 -5.70 -11.78 -4.25
N ASN A 27 -6.88 -12.04 -3.66
CA ASN A 27 -7.49 -11.17 -2.67
C ASN A 27 -6.76 -11.23 -1.33
N ARG A 28 -6.24 -12.39 -0.92
CA ARG A 28 -5.45 -12.53 0.32
C ARG A 28 -4.20 -11.65 0.31
N GLU A 29 -3.46 -11.65 -0.79
CA GLU A 29 -2.26 -10.82 -0.92
C GLU A 29 -2.62 -9.32 -0.99
N LEU A 30 -3.71 -8.95 -1.66
CA LEU A 30 -4.23 -7.59 -1.67
C LEU A 30 -4.63 -7.13 -0.25
N VAL A 31 -5.43 -7.92 0.46
CA VAL A 31 -5.84 -7.64 1.85
C VAL A 31 -4.63 -7.47 2.76
N ARG A 32 -3.64 -8.38 2.67
CA ARG A 32 -2.40 -8.27 3.44
C ARG A 32 -1.68 -6.95 3.18
N ARG A 33 -1.56 -6.53 1.92
CA ARG A 33 -0.89 -5.27 1.55
C ARG A 33 -1.65 -4.06 2.07
N ILE A 34 -2.98 -4.05 1.94
CA ILE A 34 -3.80 -2.94 2.44
C ILE A 34 -3.71 -2.86 3.96
N GLN A 35 -3.81 -3.99 4.68
CA GLN A 35 -3.66 -4.01 6.13
C GLN A 35 -2.28 -3.51 6.58
N ALA A 36 -1.21 -3.88 5.88
CA ALA A 36 0.13 -3.37 6.18
C ALA A 36 0.22 -1.85 5.99
N CYS A 37 -0.42 -1.30 4.95
CA CYS A 37 -0.52 0.15 4.75
C CYS A 37 -1.34 0.82 5.86
N VAL A 38 -2.51 0.27 6.20
CA VAL A 38 -3.38 0.80 7.27
C VAL A 38 -2.62 0.83 8.59
N ASN A 39 -1.93 -0.26 8.95
CA ASN A 39 -1.12 -0.32 10.16
C ASN A 39 0.06 0.66 10.13
N ALA A 40 0.67 0.90 8.96
CA ALA A 40 1.76 1.87 8.82
C ALA A 40 1.26 3.33 8.89
N CYS A 41 0.00 3.55 8.54
CA CYS A 41 -0.70 4.82 8.65
C CYS A 41 -1.36 5.02 10.03
N ASP A 42 -1.12 4.12 11.00
CA ASP A 42 -1.60 4.30 12.37
C ASP A 42 -1.06 5.63 12.94
N GLY A 43 -1.98 6.53 13.30
CA GLY A 43 -1.69 7.92 13.69
C GLY A 43 -2.00 8.99 12.64
N ILE A 44 -2.38 8.62 11.41
CA ILE A 44 -2.90 9.56 10.41
C ILE A 44 -4.39 9.80 10.70
N THR A 45 -4.75 11.06 10.93
CA THR A 45 -6.13 11.45 11.20
C THR A 45 -6.99 11.43 9.94
N THR A 46 -8.31 11.31 10.09
CA THR A 46 -9.25 11.46 8.97
C THR A 46 -9.10 12.81 8.27
N GLU A 47 -8.74 13.86 9.01
CA GLU A 47 -8.51 15.20 8.46
C GLU A 47 -7.29 15.23 7.52
N GLU A 48 -6.19 14.56 7.89
CA GLU A 48 -5.02 14.41 7.01
C GLU A 48 -5.34 13.59 5.75
N LEU A 49 -6.24 12.59 5.87
CA LEU A 49 -6.75 11.84 4.71
C LEU A 49 -7.54 12.74 3.75
N GLU A 50 -8.42 13.59 4.28
CA GLU A 50 -9.22 14.55 3.51
C GLU A 50 -8.34 15.63 2.84
N GLN A 51 -7.19 15.96 3.44
CA GLN A 51 -6.22 16.90 2.90
C GLN A 51 -5.32 16.32 1.80
N GLY A 52 -5.51 15.05 1.43
CA GLY A 52 -4.83 14.44 0.28
C GLY A 52 -3.49 13.78 0.59
N ILE A 53 -3.21 13.45 1.86
CA ILE A 53 -1.97 12.78 2.27
C ILE A 53 -1.69 11.49 1.48
N VAL A 54 -2.74 10.78 1.06
CA VAL A 54 -2.63 9.55 0.24
C VAL A 54 -1.98 9.85 -1.11
N ASP A 55 -2.33 10.96 -1.75
CA ASP A 55 -1.75 11.34 -3.04
C ASP A 55 -0.32 11.83 -2.88
N ASP A 56 -0.02 12.54 -1.79
CA ASP A 56 1.36 12.91 -1.44
C ASP A 56 2.24 11.68 -1.18
N MET A 57 1.72 10.70 -0.43
CA MET A 57 2.42 9.44 -0.20
C MET A 57 2.66 8.68 -1.51
N LYS A 58 1.68 8.63 -2.42
CA LYS A 58 1.87 8.02 -3.75
C LYS A 58 2.98 8.72 -4.54
N ASN A 59 3.03 10.05 -4.49
CA ASN A 59 4.07 10.83 -5.16
C ASN A 59 5.47 10.56 -4.58
N ILE A 60 5.59 10.48 -3.25
CA ILE A 60 6.86 10.17 -2.58
C ILE A 60 7.28 8.73 -2.86
N ILE A 61 6.37 7.76 -2.75
CA ILE A 61 6.66 6.35 -3.03
C ILE A 61 7.14 6.17 -4.47
N ASN A 62 6.54 6.84 -5.44
CA ASN A 62 6.99 6.78 -6.84
C ASN A 62 8.41 7.31 -7.05
N GLN A 63 8.87 8.25 -6.22
CA GLN A 63 10.24 8.76 -6.25
C GLN A 63 11.21 7.83 -5.51
N VAL A 64 10.79 7.26 -4.38
CA VAL A 64 11.65 6.46 -3.50
C VAL A 64 11.77 4.99 -3.96
N ALA A 65 10.70 4.39 -4.47
CA ALA A 65 10.69 3.00 -4.94
C ALA A 65 11.83 2.66 -5.93
N PRO A 66 12.12 3.46 -6.98
CA PRO A 66 13.24 3.16 -7.88
C PRO A 66 14.61 3.28 -7.18
N ILE A 67 14.75 4.17 -6.20
CA ILE A 67 15.99 4.33 -5.42
C ILE A 67 16.22 3.09 -4.55
N LEU A 68 15.19 2.61 -3.86
CA LEU A 68 15.25 1.39 -3.05
C LEU A 68 15.56 0.16 -3.89
N LYS A 69 14.95 0.06 -5.08
CA LYS A 69 15.24 -1.02 -6.04
C LYS A 69 16.73 -1.01 -6.44
N LYS A 70 17.26 0.16 -6.80
CA LYS A 70 18.67 0.33 -7.16
C LYS A 70 19.61 0.01 -5.99
N ALA A 71 19.27 0.43 -4.77
CA ALA A 71 20.06 0.16 -3.57
C ALA A 71 20.11 -1.34 -3.23
N ASN A 72 19.04 -2.08 -3.51
CA ASN A 72 18.97 -3.52 -3.26
C ASN A 72 19.65 -4.35 -4.37
N GLU A 73 19.79 -3.80 -5.58
CA GLU A 73 20.54 -4.38 -6.70
C GLU A 73 22.04 -4.13 -6.62
N LEU A 74 22.48 -3.12 -5.87
CA LEU A 74 23.89 -2.89 -5.56
C LEU A 74 24.35 -3.88 -4.49
N PRO A 75 25.41 -4.69 -4.74
CA PRO A 75 25.96 -5.54 -3.70
C PRO A 75 26.35 -4.66 -2.52
N ARG A 76 25.87 -5.00 -1.32
CA ARG A 76 26.32 -4.36 -0.07
C ARG A 76 27.85 -4.37 -0.13
N ARG A 77 28.47 -3.20 -0.29
CA ARG A 77 29.90 -3.05 -0.07
C ARG A 77 30.11 -3.33 1.41
N GLU A 78 30.46 -4.58 1.72
CA GLU A 78 31.06 -4.93 3.00
C GLU A 78 32.23 -3.96 3.21
N SER A 79 32.08 -3.12 4.24
CA SER A 79 33.13 -2.21 4.65
C SER A 79 34.26 -3.06 5.23
N ALA A 80 35.40 -3.05 4.53
CA ALA A 80 36.69 -3.53 5.03
C ALA A 80 37.25 -2.59 6.10
#